data_AF-A0A1G8IWK6-F1
#
_entry.id   AF-A0A1G8IWK6-F1
#
_cell.length_a   1.000
_cell.length_b   1.000
_cell.length_c   1.000
_cell.angle_alpha   90.00
_cell.angle_beta   90.00
_cell.angle_gamma   90.00
#
_symmetry.space_group_name_H-M   'P 1'
#
loop_
_entity.id
_entity.type
_entity.pdbx_description
1 polymer ?
#
loop_
_entity_poly.entity_id
_entity_poly.type
_entity_poly.pdbx_seq_one_letter_code
_entity_poly.pdbx_strand_id
1 'polypeptide(L)' 'MENYFKKIPLRKRIIIGVSSGIFFAVFMASFDYFDGSPFSVAKFLFHSLFFGLFMSIALRYKVPKDQN' A
#
# COMPACT_ATOMS: atom_id res chain seq x y z
N MET A 1 25.75 2.50 -21.89
CA MET A 1 24.52 3.24 -21.53
C MET A 1 24.31 3.06 -20.05
N GLU A 2 24.71 4.07 -19.26
CA GLU A 2 24.57 4.06 -17.81
C GLU A 2 23.07 3.97 -17.47
N ASN A 3 22.67 2.91 -16.77
CA ASN A 3 21.28 2.72 -16.36
C ASN A 3 20.95 3.80 -15.32
N TYR A 4 20.36 4.91 -15.78
CA TYR A 4 19.82 5.95 -14.91
C TYR A 4 18.63 5.35 -14.14
N PHE A 5 18.93 4.80 -12.97
CA PHE A 5 17.94 4.41 -11.96
C PHE A 5 17.11 5.65 -11.60
N LYS A 6 15.99 5.85 -12.31
CA LYS A 6 15.03 6.91 -12.01
C LYS A 6 14.32 6.53 -10.71
N LYS A 7 14.85 6.99 -9.58
CA LYS A 7 14.24 6.80 -8.26
C LYS A 7 12.79 7.29 -8.31
N ILE A 8 11.85 6.45 -7.87
CA ILE A 8 10.45 6.86 -7.74
C ILE A 8 10.41 8.06 -6.78
N PRO A 9 9.84 9.21 -7.18
CA PRO A 9 9.74 10.36 -6.30
C PRO A 9 8.95 10.00 -5.04
N LEU A 10 9.40 10.49 -3.88
CA LEU A 10 8.80 10.17 -2.58
C LEU A 10 7.28 10.34 -2.55
N ARG A 11 6.78 11.36 -3.26
CA ARG A 11 5.34 11.63 -3.43
C ARG A 11 4.58 10.43 -4.01
N LYS A 12 5.10 9.77 -5.06
CA LYS A 12 4.47 8.59 -5.65
C LYS A 12 4.51 7.38 -4.73
N ARG A 13 5.60 7.17 -3.96
CA ARG A 13 5.67 6.09 -2.95
C ARG A 13 4.62 6.27 -1.86
N ILE A 14 4.43 7.51 -1.39
CA ILE A 14 3.41 7.82 -0.39
C ILE A 14 2.01 7.60 -0.97
N ILE A 15 1.72 8.07 -2.18
CA ILE A 15 0.42 7.85 -2.83
C ILE A 15 0.12 6.36 -3.00
N ILE A 16 1.09 5.56 -3.44
CA ILE A 16 0.90 4.11 -3.62
C ILE A 16 0.67 3.44 -2.26
N GLY A 17 1.47 3.75 -1.23
CA GLY A 17 1.28 3.20 0.12
C GLY A 17 -0.05 3.59 0.76
N VAL A 18 -0.46 4.85 0.62
CA VAL A 18 -1.73 5.36 1.18
C VAL A 18 -2.92 4.77 0.43
N SER A 19 -2.90 4.76 -0.90
CA SER A 19 -3.99 4.18 -1.70
C SER A 19 -4.17 2.68 -1.45
N SER A 20 -3.07 1.92 -1.39
CA SER A 20 -3.14 0.49 -1.07
C SER A 20 -3.59 0.22 0.37
N GLY A 21 -3.15 1.02 1.35
CA GLY A 21 -3.63 0.94 2.73
C GLY A 21 -5.13 1.22 2.85
N ILE A 22 -5.63 2.29 2.21
CA ILE A 22 -7.07 2.61 2.17
C ILE A 22 -7.86 1.47 1.52
N PHE A 23 -7.40 0.96 0.37
CA PHE A 23 -8.09 -0.10 -0.36
C PHE A 23 -8.19 -1.39 0.47
N PHE A 24 -7.08 -1.80 1.10
CA PHE A 24 -7.06 -2.96 1.99
C PHE A 24 -8.01 -2.78 3.17
N ALA A 25 -8.01 -1.59 3.76
CA ALA A 25 -8.81 -1.32 4.92
C ALA A 25 -10.31 -1.33 4.56
N VAL A 26 -10.73 -0.65 3.48
CA VAL A 26 -12.11 -0.68 2.97
C VAL A 26 -12.56 -2.12 2.68
N PHE A 27 -11.67 -2.93 2.09
CA PHE A 27 -11.93 -4.35 1.87
C PHE A 27 -12.16 -5.10 3.20
N MET A 28 -11.32 -4.87 4.20
CA MET A 28 -11.47 -5.46 5.54
C MET A 28 -12.77 -5.04 6.22
N ALA A 29 -13.15 -3.75 6.14
CA ALA A 29 -14.41 -3.25 6.69
C ALA A 29 -15.63 -3.87 5.97
N SER A 30 -15.53 -4.07 4.67
CA SER A 30 -16.57 -4.77 3.89
C SER A 30 -16.66 -6.23 4.32
N PHE A 31 -15.53 -6.90 4.57
CA PHE A 31 -15.48 -8.27 5.04
C PHE A 31 -16.08 -8.42 6.45
N ASP A 32 -15.73 -7.53 7.39
CA ASP A 32 -16.30 -7.47 8.74
C ASP A 32 -17.83 -7.32 8.69
N TYR A 33 -18.36 -6.55 7.72
CA TYR A 33 -19.81 -6.40 7.51
C TYR A 33 -20.48 -7.70 7.07
N PHE A 34 -19.84 -8.53 6.25
CA PHE A 34 -20.37 -9.83 5.82
C PHE A 34 -20.25 -10.92 6.89
N ASP A 35 -19.17 -10.91 7.67
CA ASP A 35 -18.91 -11.91 8.73
C ASP A 35 -19.70 -11.64 10.02
N GLY A 36 -20.47 -10.55 10.09
CA GLY A 36 -21.21 -10.14 11.29
C GLY A 36 -20.31 -9.76 12.47
N SER A 37 -19.03 -9.54 12.21
CA SER A 37 -18.04 -9.16 13.22
C SER A 37 -18.16 -7.68 13.55
N PRO A 38 -18.03 -7.28 14.83
CA PRO A 38 -18.05 -5.87 15.19
C PRO A 38 -16.85 -5.17 14.55
N PHE A 39 -17.13 -4.15 13.72
CA PHE A 39 -16.12 -3.35 13.05
C PHE A 39 -15.11 -2.80 14.06
N SER A 40 -13.85 -3.24 13.95
CA SER A 40 -12.79 -2.79 14.84
C SER A 40 -11.89 -1.80 14.11
N VAL A 41 -12.11 -0.52 14.37
CA VAL A 41 -11.27 0.59 13.86
C VAL A 41 -9.79 0.36 14.17
N ALA A 42 -9.49 -0.21 15.34
CA ALA A 42 -8.12 -0.54 15.74
C ALA A 42 -7.48 -1.60 14.83
N LYS A 43 -8.20 -2.68 14.48
CA LYS A 43 -7.70 -3.67 13.52
C LYS A 43 -7.53 -3.05 12.13
N PHE A 44 -8.49 -2.24 11.69
CA PHE A 44 -8.45 -1.56 10.40
C PHE A 44 -7.21 -0.65 10.27
N LEU A 45 -6.97 0.20 11.28
CA LEU A 45 -5.80 1.09 11.32
C LEU A 45 -4.50 0.29 11.40
N PHE A 46 -4.45 -0.78 12.22
CA PHE A 46 -3.27 -1.62 12.33
C PHE A 46 -2.92 -2.26 10.99
N HIS A 47 -3.88 -2.89 10.31
CA HIS A 47 -3.64 -3.52 9.02
C HIS A 47 -3.31 -2.48 7.93
N SER A 48 -4.02 -1.36 7.87
CA SER A 48 -3.76 -0.29 6.91
C SER A 48 -2.35 0.30 7.06
N LEU A 49 -1.93 0.58 8.30
CA LEU A 49 -0.59 1.08 8.60
C LEU A 49 0.47 0.02 8.30
N PHE A 50 0.29 -1.21 8.76
CA PHE A 50 1.28 -2.27 8.57
C PHE A 50 1.47 -2.59 7.09
N PHE A 51 0.37 -2.73 6.35
CA PHE A 51 0.39 -3.04 4.92
C PHE A 51 0.88 -1.86 4.09
N GLY A 52 0.44 -0.63 4.40
CA GLY A 52 0.90 0.60 3.73
C GLY A 52 2.39 0.87 3.96
N LEU A 53 2.90 0.63 5.16
CA LEU A 53 4.32 0.74 5.49
C LEU A 53 5.13 -0.33 4.76
N PHE A 54 4.66 -1.58 4.78
CA PHE A 54 5.32 -2.69 4.09
C PHE A 54 5.36 -2.46 2.57
N MET A 55 4.25 -2.01 1.96
CA MET A 55 4.23 -1.64 0.55
C MET A 55 5.15 -0.47 0.23
N SER A 56 5.16 0.58 1.07
CA SER A 56 6.06 1.72 0.89
C SER A 56 7.54 1.28 0.89
N ILE A 57 7.90 0.35 1.78
CA ILE A 57 9.25 -0.25 1.84
C ILE A 57 9.50 -1.18 0.64
N ALA A 58 8.57 -2.07 0.30
CA ALA A 58 8.70 -3.03 -0.79
C ALA A 58 8.85 -2.36 -2.17
N LEU A 59 8.14 -1.25 -2.41
CA LEU A 59 8.28 -0.43 -3.61
C LEU A 59 9.61 0.32 -3.74
N ARG A 60 10.49 0.25 -2.73
CA ARG A 60 11.86 0.80 -2.85
C ARG A 60 12.71 0.06 -3.89
N TYR A 61 12.43 -1.21 -4.18
CA TYR A 61 13.37 -2.08 -4.90
C TYR A 61 12.83 -2.68 -6.22
N LYS A 62 11.56 -2.50 -6.58
CA LYS A 62 10.97 -3.07 -7.81
C LYS A 62 10.70 -1.99 -8.87
N VAL A 63 11.71 -1.61 -9.64
CA VAL A 63 11.46 -1.11 -11.01
C VAL A 63 12.61 -1.56 -11.93
N PRO A 64 12.53 -2.72 -12.59
CA PRO A 64 13.05 -2.83 -13.94
C PRO A 64 12.19 -1.93 -14.83
N LYS A 65 12.82 -0.93 -15.44
CA LYS A 65 12.18 0.04 -16.32
C LYS A 65 11.78 -0.67 -17.61
N ASP A 66 10.49 -0.79 -17.88
CA ASP A 66 9.98 -1.25 -19.16
C ASP A 66 10.30 -0.22 -20.24
N GLN A 67 10.82 -0.70 -21.37
CA GLN A 67 11.27 0.09 -22.51
C GLN A 67 10.12 0.22 -23.50
N ASN A 68 9.61 1.44 -23.69
CA ASN A 68 8.94 1.89 -24.91
C ASN A 68 9.45 3.29 -25.24
#